data_AF-W2HFR7-F1
#
_entry.id   AF-W2HFR7-F1
#
_cell.length_a   1.000
_cell.length_b   1.000
_cell.length_c   1.000
_cell.angle_alpha   90.00
_cell.angle_beta   90.00
_cell.angle_gamma   90.00
#
_symmetry.space_group_name_H-M   'P 1'
#
loop_
_entity.id
_entity.type
_entity.pdbx_description
1 polymer ?
#
loop_
_entity_poly.entity_id
_entity_poly.type
_entity_poly.pdbx_seq_one_letter_code
_entity_poly.pdbx_strand_id
1 'polypeptide(L)' 'AIDKLRRIIWRRHHLQIGKGNALPPAAAGVVCDIDVRNAKPVALRARTLAPQLREKLFLVIKRLLSAKTISYSTSPWA' A
#
# COMPACT_ATOMS: atom_id res chain seq x y z
N ALA A 1 3.47 -12.41 -35.81
CA ALA A 1 3.77 -11.37 -34.78
C ALA A 1 2.95 -11.58 -33.50
N ILE A 2 1.64 -11.79 -33.60
CA ILE A 2 0.71 -11.96 -32.47
C ILE A 2 1.05 -13.18 -31.60
N ASP A 3 1.44 -14.31 -32.19
CA ASP A 3 1.78 -15.52 -31.42
C ASP A 3 3.02 -15.35 -30.54
N LYS A 4 4.00 -14.58 -31.03
CA LYS A 4 5.20 -14.24 -30.27
C LYS A 4 4.85 -13.41 -29.04
N LEU A 5 3.92 -12.45 -29.20
CA LEU A 5 3.42 -11.62 -28.10
C LEU A 5 2.63 -12.44 -27.07
N ARG A 6 1.70 -13.29 -27.51
CA ARG A 6 0.93 -14.19 -26.63
C ARG A 6 1.84 -15.07 -25.77
N ARG A 7 2.88 -15.63 -26.37
CA ARG A 7 3.86 -16.48 -25.67
C ARG A 7 4.65 -15.73 -24.60
N ILE A 8 4.99 -14.46 -24.84
CA ILE A 8 5.68 -13.60 -23.85
C ILE A 8 4.74 -13.25 -22.70
N ILE A 9 3.51 -12.84 -23.00
CA ILE A 9 2.48 -12.53 -22.01
C ILE A 9 2.22 -13.73 -21.10
N TRP A 10 2.08 -14.93 -21.68
CA TRP A 10 1.88 -16.17 -20.93
C TRP A 10 3.05 -16.49 -19.99
N ARG A 11 4.29 -16.42 -20.48
CA ARG A 11 5.49 -16.64 -19.65
C ARG A 11 5.61 -15.66 -18.49
N ARG A 12 5.17 -14.41 -18.69
CA ARG A 12 5.25 -13.34 -17.71
C ARG A 12 3.94 -13.09 -16.96
N HIS A 13 2.96 -13.99 -17.06
CA HIS A 13 1.65 -13.82 -16.42
C HIS A 13 1.74 -13.67 -14.90
N HIS A 14 2.71 -14.34 -14.26
CA HIS A 14 2.99 -14.20 -12.83
C HIS A 14 3.48 -12.80 -12.41
N LEU A 15 3.97 -11.99 -13.35
CA LEU A 15 4.36 -10.58 -13.14
C LEU A 15 3.21 -9.61 -13.40
N GLN A 16 2.09 -10.09 -13.95
CA GLN A 16 0.96 -9.22 -14.23
C GLN A 16 0.27 -8.88 -12.91
N ILE A 17 0.28 -7.59 -12.58
CA ILE A 17 -0.51 -7.05 -11.49
C ILE A 17 -1.98 -7.15 -11.92
N GLY A 18 -2.76 -7.97 -11.21
CA GLY A 18 -4.18 -8.15 -11.50
C GLY A 18 -4.94 -6.82 -11.44
N LYS A 19 -6.11 -6.76 -12.08
CA LYS A 19 -6.97 -5.57 -12.21
C LYS A 19 -7.61 -5.06 -10.90
N GLY A 20 -7.03 -5.38 -9.74
CA GLY A 20 -7.47 -4.90 -8.44
C GLY A 20 -6.39 -4.02 -7.80
N ASN A 21 -6.73 -3.35 -6.70
CA ASN A 21 -5.80 -2.63 -5.82
C ASN A 21 -4.84 -3.59 -5.07
N ALA A 22 -4.45 -4.70 -5.71
CA ALA A 22 -3.43 -5.58 -5.20
C ALA A 22 -2.13 -4.80 -5.23
N LEU A 23 -1.60 -4.48 -4.04
CA LEU A 23 -0.26 -3.93 -3.92
C LEU A 23 0.69 -4.85 -4.69
N PRO A 24 1.58 -4.30 -5.53
CA PRO A 24 2.64 -5.12 -6.11
C PRO A 24 3.37 -5.84 -4.96
N PRO A 25 3.86 -7.06 -5.19
CA PRO A 25 4.77 -7.70 -4.23
C PRO A 25 5.84 -6.69 -3.83
N ALA A 26 6.15 -6.61 -2.53
CA ALA A 26 7.20 -5.71 -2.05
C ALA A 26 8.46 -5.93 -2.90
N ALA A 27 9.00 -4.84 -3.46
CA ALA A 27 10.23 -4.89 -4.22
C ALA A 27 11.30 -5.54 -3.32
N ALA A 28 11.89 -6.63 -3.80
CA ALA A 28 12.67 -7.57 -3.00
C ALA A 28 13.65 -6.86 -2.04
N GLY A 29 13.41 -6.98 -0.73
CA GLY A 29 14.37 -6.70 0.34
C GLY A 29 14.81 -5.25 0.54
N VAL A 30 14.28 -4.27 -0.22
CA VAL A 30 14.67 -2.86 -0.04
C VAL A 30 13.79 -2.22 1.03
N VAL A 31 14.40 -1.95 2.18
CA VAL A 31 13.80 -1.08 3.20
C VAL A 31 14.04 0.37 2.77
N CYS A 32 12.96 1.09 2.47
CA CYS A 32 13.04 2.52 2.22
C CYS A 32 13.13 3.26 3.56
N ASP A 33 14.26 3.90 3.84
CA ASP A 33 14.41 4.80 4.99
C ASP A 33 13.99 6.23 4.64
N ILE A 34 13.57 6.99 5.65
CA ILE A 34 13.22 8.41 5.53
C ILE A 34 14.14 9.18 6.48
N ASP A 35 15.15 9.87 5.94
CA ASP A 35 16.04 10.71 6.74
C ASP A 35 15.28 11.92 7.30
N VAL A 36 14.93 11.86 8.58
CA VAL A 36 14.28 12.95 9.33
C VAL A 36 15.29 13.91 9.97
N ARG A 37 16.59 13.60 9.93
CA ARG A 37 17.66 14.35 10.61
C ARG A 37 17.25 14.70 12.06
N ASN A 38 17.30 15.99 12.40
CA ASN A 38 16.92 16.52 13.71
C ASN A 38 15.53 17.16 13.71
N ALA A 39 14.65 16.81 12.76
CA ALA A 39 13.29 17.33 12.74
C ALA A 39 12.50 16.84 13.97
N LYS A 40 11.77 17.76 14.60
CA LYS A 40 10.87 17.41 15.70
C LYS A 40 9.60 16.76 15.12
N PRO A 41 9.04 15.72 15.79
CA PRO A 41 7.78 15.14 15.38
C PRO A 41 6.66 16.18 15.33
N VAL A 42 5.81 16.09 14.32
CA VAL A 42 4.60 16.90 14.19
C VAL A 42 3.37 16.01 14.35
N ALA A 43 2.67 16.15 15.46
CA ALA A 43 1.42 15.45 15.72
C ALA A 43 0.25 16.26 15.16
N LEU A 44 -0.41 15.75 14.12
CA LEU A 44 -1.58 16.38 13.51
C LEU A 44 -2.84 15.62 13.88
N ARG A 45 -3.81 16.34 14.43
CA ARG A 45 -5.12 15.73 14.76
C ARG A 45 -5.78 15.21 13.49
N ALA A 46 -6.30 13.99 13.59
CA ALA A 46 -7.06 13.37 12.50
C ALA A 46 -8.27 14.25 12.11
N ARG A 47 -8.49 14.40 10.81
CA ARG A 47 -9.65 15.14 10.28
C ARG A 47 -10.95 14.40 10.61
N THR A 48 -11.95 15.13 11.07
CA THR A 48 -13.31 14.60 11.20
C THR A 48 -13.86 14.21 9.84
N LEU A 49 -14.25 12.94 9.69
CA LEU A 49 -14.84 12.42 8.46
C LEU A 49 -16.36 12.37 8.57
N ALA A 50 -17.02 12.68 7.45
CA ALA A 50 -18.46 12.52 7.30
C ALA A 50 -18.84 11.03 7.44
N PRO A 51 -19.97 10.69 8.09
CA PRO A 51 -20.33 9.30 8.43
C PRO A 51 -20.27 8.32 7.24
N GLN A 52 -20.77 8.75 6.08
CA GLN A 52 -20.80 7.96 4.84
C GLN A 52 -19.41 7.54 4.33
N LEU A 53 -18.36 8.26 4.73
CA LEU A 53 -16.99 7.94 4.34
C LEU A 53 -16.29 7.03 5.35
N ARG A 54 -16.75 7.00 6.61
CA ARG A 54 -16.13 6.21 7.68
C ARG A 54 -16.17 4.72 7.39
N GLU A 55 -17.30 4.21 6.89
CA GLU A 55 -17.45 2.79 6.56
C GLU A 55 -16.51 2.38 5.41
N LYS A 56 -16.45 3.19 4.35
CA LYS A 56 -15.54 2.94 3.23
C LYS A 56 -14.08 2.96 3.66
N LEU A 57 -13.70 3.94 4.49
CA LEU A 57 -12.34 4.02 5.03
C LEU A 57 -12.02 2.81 5.91
N PHE A 58 -12.95 2.40 6.78
CA PHE A 58 -12.76 1.22 7.63
C PHE A 58 -12.52 -0.05 6.80
N LEU A 59 -13.27 -0.25 5.72
CA LEU A 59 -13.06 -1.38 4.81
C LEU A 59 -11.67 -1.36 4.17
N VAL A 60 -11.16 -0.18 3.80
CA VAL A 60 -9.80 -0.03 3.26
C VAL A 60 -8.76 -0.37 4.30
N ILE A 61 -8.85 0.21 5.51
CA ILE A 61 -7.91 -0.05 6.61
C ILE A 61 -7.89 -1.54 6.96
N LYS A 62 -9.05 -2.20 7.05
CA LYS A 62 -9.16 -3.64 7.32
C LYS A 62 -8.45 -4.48 6.25
N ARG A 63 -8.59 -4.12 4.96
CA ARG A 63 -7.91 -4.81 3.86
C ARG A 63 -6.39 -4.63 3.92
N LEU A 64 -5.91 -3.43 4.23
CA LEU A 64 -4.48 -3.14 4.36
C LEU A 64 -3.83 -3.85 5.56
N LEU A 65 -4.53 -3.94 6.69
CA LEU A 65 -4.11 -4.73 7.85
C LEU A 65 -4.03 -6.23 7.51
N SER A 66 -5.04 -6.78 6.82
CA SER A 66 -5.04 -8.18 6.39
C SER A 66 -3.87 -8.50 5.44
N ALA A 67 -3.54 -7.55 4.55
CA ALA A 67 -2.40 -7.65 3.64
C ALA A 67 -1.04 -7.44 4.34
N LYS A 68 -1.02 -7.15 5.65
CA LYS A 68 0.19 -6.84 6.44
C LYS A 68 1.01 -5.69 5.86
N THR A 69 0.37 -4.75 5.17
CA THR A 69 1.01 -3.56 4.59
C THR A 69 1.15 -2.44 5.61
N ILE A 70 0.25 -2.39 6.59
CA ILE A 70 0.26 -1.43 7.69
C ILE A 70 0.18 -2.17 9.03
N SER A 71 0.68 -1.56 10.09
CA SER A 71 0.61 -2.06 11.46
C SER A 71 0.16 -0.96 12.41
N TYR A 72 -0.30 -1.35 13.60
CA TYR A 72 -0.51 -0.40 14.69
C TYR A 72 0.84 0.18 15.15
N SER A 73 0.83 1.46 15.52
CA SER A 73 2.00 2.19 15.99
C SER A 73 1.59 3.28 16.97
N THR A 74 2.41 3.49 18.00
CA THR A 74 2.31 4.60 18.96
C THR A 74 3.39 5.65 18.64
N SER A 75 3.39 6.12 17.39
CA SER A 75 4.40 7.06 16.89
C SER A 75 4.16 8.48 17.43
N PRO A 76 5.21 9.24 17.81
CA PRO A 76 5.08 10.65 18.16
C PRO A 76 4.78 11.56 16.95
N TRP A 77 4.79 11.01 15.72
CA TRP A 77 4.55 11.72 14.46
C TRP A 77 3.06 11.83 14.07
N ALA A 78 2.13 11.51 14.96
CA ALA A 78 0.69 11.56 14.73
C ALA A 78 -0.04 12.17 15.94
#